data_AF-A0A837J754-F1
#
_entry.id   AF-A0A837J754-F1
#
_cell.length_a   1.000
_cell.length_b   1.000
_cell.length_c   1.000
_cell.angle_alpha   90.00
_cell.angle_beta   90.00
_cell.angle_gamma   90.00
#
_symmetry.space_group_name_H-M   'P 1'
#
loop_
_entity.id
_entity.type
_entity.pdbx_description
1 polymer ?
#
loop_
_entity_poly.entity_id
_entity_poly.type
_entity_poly.pdbx_seq_one_letter_code
_entity_poly.pdbx_strand_id
1 'polypeptide(L)'
;MNNSDYFDKPNFIANSYNILIIEDSTSMIKIIDNIFQKNGFNTFLSLTLENARKIIASNHIDYIILDMNLPDGHGYEIIKELSTSIKIIVLTSQIDSQLREVSYQKGVIDFINKDKNFLYKISEIPNLIKQLEKNKSKTILIVEDSFVVREQLKDILINRNYKILEAKDENDALKLISLNKIDLILLDLELEKSNGYDFLIKNKKLILEQLNIKVVIITGNISSNIIRDSFRLGVKEIIKKPFIIEELVLKTDILINNKDIEDEMVYKTQLLNQYKNTVDRSAIVSKTNKKGIITYVNEAFCNISGYTQNELLGKSHNIVRHDDMDFSVFKEMWHTIKILKQSWTGIVKNKKKDGNPYWVHTIINPILDENGNILEFIGIRTDITEIEKTKEYLKNQFDISQNNFQEVMNLSKLYRNAIEKSNIILRVNTNKIITYANEQFYKISGFTKEELIGTHYDSLKILDSNINTNIENMWQTITSGKIWEGQISNIFKDNKTYHFLATIVPIVNLNGEILEYMGIRKDITDVIELHKEIEETQREIIYK
;
A
#
# COMPACT_ATOMS: atom_id res chain seq x y z
N MET A 1 13.86 -1.62 17.13
CA MET A 1 12.53 -2.27 17.24
C MET A 1 12.09 -2.55 15.81
N ASN A 2 11.93 -3.82 15.45
CA ASN A 2 11.68 -4.26 14.08
C ASN A 2 10.39 -3.66 13.52
N ASN A 3 10.48 -2.89 12.44
CA ASN A 3 9.35 -2.35 11.68
C ASN A 3 8.72 -3.38 10.70
N SER A 4 8.81 -4.68 11.01
CA SER A 4 8.19 -5.76 10.23
C SER A 4 6.66 -5.85 10.42
N ASP A 5 6.11 -5.21 11.45
CA ASP A 5 4.73 -5.45 11.90
C ASP A 5 3.67 -4.66 11.13
N TYR A 6 4.03 -3.86 10.12
CA TYR A 6 3.02 -3.12 9.34
C TYR A 6 2.30 -3.98 8.29
N PHE A 7 2.84 -5.18 7.97
CA PHE A 7 2.24 -6.09 6.99
C PHE A 7 1.72 -7.42 7.56
N ASP A 8 2.00 -7.73 8.82
CA ASP A 8 1.25 -8.75 9.55
C ASP A 8 0.01 -8.09 10.19
N LYS A 9 -0.92 -7.61 9.35
CA LYS A 9 -2.31 -7.57 9.81
C LYS A 9 -2.65 -9.03 10.09
N PRO A 10 -3.04 -9.43 11.31
CA PRO A 10 -3.56 -10.78 11.50
C PRO A 10 -4.67 -10.94 10.45
N ASN A 11 -4.46 -11.83 9.49
CA ASN A 11 -5.48 -12.13 8.50
C ASN A 11 -6.71 -12.51 9.32
N PHE A 12 -7.75 -11.68 9.28
CA PHE A 12 -9.00 -12.01 9.94
C PHE A 12 -9.53 -13.25 9.25
N ILE A 13 -9.47 -14.39 9.92
CA ILE A 13 -9.98 -15.66 9.40
C ILE A 13 -11.34 -15.88 10.06
N ALA A 14 -12.43 -15.61 9.33
CA ALA A 14 -13.78 -15.67 9.90
C ALA A 14 -14.10 -17.02 10.58
N ASN A 15 -13.60 -18.12 10.02
CA ASN A 15 -13.87 -19.48 10.51
C ASN A 15 -13.09 -19.85 11.77
N SER A 16 -12.23 -18.98 12.30
CA SER A 16 -11.62 -19.18 13.63
C SER A 16 -12.50 -18.65 14.75
N TYR A 17 -13.61 -17.98 14.44
CA TYR A 17 -14.51 -17.37 15.43
C TYR A 17 -15.82 -18.13 15.54
N ASN A 18 -16.19 -18.45 16.78
CA ASN A 18 -17.38 -19.20 17.14
C ASN A 18 -18.47 -18.26 17.65
N ILE A 19 -19.57 -18.20 16.90
CA ILE A 19 -20.72 -17.31 17.16
C ILE A 19 -21.88 -18.14 17.69
N LEU A 20 -22.33 -17.87 18.91
CA LEU A 20 -23.54 -18.47 19.47
C LEU A 20 -24.73 -17.53 19.24
N ILE A 21 -25.76 -18.02 18.55
CA ILE A 21 -27.00 -17.29 18.31
C ILE A 21 -28.08 -17.88 19.24
N ILE A 22 -28.62 -17.03 20.11
CA ILE A 22 -29.66 -17.36 21.09
C ILE A 22 -30.91 -16.57 20.72
N GLU A 23 -31.87 -17.22 20.08
CA GLU A 23 -33.09 -16.59 19.55
C GLU A 23 -34.19 -17.66 19.50
N ASP A 24 -35.36 -17.37 20.07
CA ASP A 24 -36.46 -18.32 20.21
C ASP A 24 -37.19 -18.59 18.88
N SER A 25 -37.21 -17.60 17.98
CA SER A 25 -37.81 -17.71 16.67
C SER A 25 -36.98 -18.57 15.72
N THR A 26 -37.50 -19.77 15.42
CA THR A 26 -36.88 -20.71 14.46
C THR A 26 -36.65 -20.14 13.06
N SER A 27 -37.44 -19.14 12.65
CA SER A 27 -37.23 -18.46 11.37
C SER A 27 -36.12 -17.42 11.48
N MET A 28 -36.11 -16.64 12.57
CA MET A 28 -35.12 -15.59 12.76
C MET A 28 -33.72 -16.17 12.99
N ILE A 29 -33.60 -17.20 13.81
CA ILE A 29 -32.31 -17.84 14.08
C ILE A 29 -31.66 -18.38 12.80
N LYS A 30 -32.44 -18.93 11.86
CA LYS A 30 -31.95 -19.38 10.54
C LYS A 30 -31.50 -18.22 9.64
N ILE A 31 -32.18 -17.08 9.71
CA ILE A 31 -31.79 -15.89 8.95
C ILE A 31 -30.45 -15.36 9.47
N ILE A 32 -30.32 -15.22 10.80
CA ILE A 32 -29.09 -14.78 11.45
C ILE A 32 -27.96 -15.78 11.12
N ASP A 33 -28.19 -17.07 11.31
CA ASP A 33 -27.24 -18.15 11.00
C ASP A 33 -26.70 -18.06 9.56
N ASN A 34 -27.58 -17.93 8.58
CA ASN A 34 -27.20 -17.81 7.16
C ASN A 34 -26.34 -16.56 6.91
N ILE A 35 -26.61 -15.43 7.57
CA ILE A 35 -25.80 -14.21 7.46
C ILE A 35 -24.37 -14.48 7.95
N PHE A 36 -24.20 -15.14 9.08
CA PHE A 36 -22.90 -15.45 9.65
C PHE A 36 -22.14 -16.53 8.86
N GLN A 37 -22.79 -17.63 8.48
CA GLN A 37 -22.17 -18.68 7.68
C GLN A 37 -21.73 -18.17 6.30
N LYS A 38 -22.52 -17.32 5.63
CA LYS A 38 -22.12 -16.65 4.38
C LYS A 38 -20.88 -15.77 4.54
N ASN A 39 -20.68 -15.22 5.72
CA ASN A 39 -19.49 -14.44 6.06
C ASN A 39 -18.33 -15.30 6.59
N GLY A 40 -18.48 -16.63 6.60
CA GLY A 40 -17.43 -17.60 6.93
C GLY A 40 -17.26 -17.88 8.41
N PHE A 41 -18.19 -17.48 9.28
CA PHE A 41 -18.13 -17.75 10.72
C PHE A 41 -18.63 -19.15 11.08
N ASN A 42 -18.12 -19.72 12.17
CA ASN A 42 -18.71 -20.93 12.76
C ASN A 42 -19.87 -20.54 13.66
N THR A 43 -21.02 -21.19 13.49
CA THR A 43 -22.23 -20.83 14.22
C THR A 43 -22.72 -21.97 15.12
N PHE A 44 -23.22 -21.59 16.28
CA PHE A 44 -23.92 -22.45 17.24
C PHE A 44 -25.30 -21.86 17.49
N LEU A 45 -26.33 -22.69 17.53
CA LEU A 45 -27.72 -22.22 17.59
C LEU A 45 -28.38 -22.69 18.88
N SER A 46 -29.13 -21.81 19.53
CA SER A 46 -29.95 -22.14 20.69
C SER A 46 -31.27 -21.39 20.67
N LEU A 47 -32.36 -22.10 21.01
CA LEU A 47 -33.71 -21.51 21.14
C LEU A 47 -34.06 -21.15 22.60
N THR A 48 -33.20 -21.54 23.56
CA THR A 48 -33.45 -21.46 25.01
C THR A 48 -32.16 -21.12 25.75
N LEU A 49 -32.24 -20.50 26.93
CA LEU A 49 -31.10 -20.26 27.81
C LEU A 49 -30.48 -21.56 28.33
N GLU A 50 -31.26 -22.58 28.67
CA GLU A 50 -30.75 -23.87 29.17
C GLU A 50 -29.80 -24.52 28.16
N ASN A 51 -30.22 -24.61 26.90
CA ASN A 51 -29.37 -25.15 25.83
C ASN A 51 -28.16 -24.24 25.54
N ALA A 52 -28.33 -22.92 25.62
CA ALA A 52 -27.20 -21.99 25.44
C ALA A 52 -26.10 -22.22 26.49
N ARG A 53 -26.48 -22.41 27.76
CA ARG A 53 -25.53 -22.74 28.83
C ARG A 53 -24.77 -24.05 28.55
N LYS A 54 -25.44 -25.09 28.03
CA LYS A 54 -24.78 -26.36 27.64
C LYS A 54 -23.76 -26.15 26.51
N ILE A 55 -24.11 -25.34 25.52
CA ILE A 55 -23.20 -25.02 24.40
C ILE A 55 -21.97 -24.28 24.91
N ILE A 56 -22.16 -23.23 25.73
CA ILE A 56 -21.08 -22.41 26.29
C ILE A 56 -20.16 -23.26 27.17
N ALA A 57 -20.71 -24.18 27.96
CA ALA A 57 -19.90 -25.07 28.80
C ALA A 57 -19.06 -26.08 27.99
N SER A 58 -19.49 -26.42 26.77
CA SER A 58 -18.88 -27.48 25.97
C SER A 58 -18.02 -26.97 24.81
N ASN A 59 -18.08 -25.67 24.51
CA ASN A 59 -17.43 -25.07 23.34
C ASN A 59 -16.79 -23.73 23.71
N HIS A 60 -15.71 -23.38 23.01
CA HIS A 60 -15.17 -22.03 23.09
C HIS A 60 -16.04 -21.09 22.24
N ILE A 61 -16.69 -20.10 22.87
CA ILE A 61 -17.54 -19.11 22.19
C ILE A 61 -16.88 -17.73 22.29
N ASP A 62 -16.74 -17.06 21.15
CA ASP A 62 -16.14 -15.72 21.07
C ASP A 62 -17.21 -14.63 21.18
N TYR A 63 -18.31 -14.81 20.44
CA TYR A 63 -19.40 -13.85 20.34
C TYR A 63 -20.76 -14.50 20.58
N ILE A 64 -21.67 -13.78 21.22
CA ILE A 64 -23.06 -14.17 21.40
C ILE A 64 -23.98 -13.13 20.75
N ILE A 65 -24.92 -13.60 19.94
CA ILE A 65 -26.07 -12.82 19.47
C ILE A 65 -27.26 -13.24 20.32
N LEU A 66 -27.75 -12.35 21.17
CA LEU A 66 -28.68 -12.70 22.26
C LEU A 66 -30.00 -11.96 22.12
N ASP A 67 -31.09 -12.70 21.96
CA ASP A 67 -32.42 -12.16 22.21
C ASP A 67 -32.69 -12.02 23.72
N MET A 68 -33.37 -10.93 24.10
CA MET A 68 -33.68 -10.67 25.51
C MET A 68 -34.87 -11.46 26.03
N ASN A 69 -35.81 -11.82 25.17
CA ASN A 69 -37.04 -12.53 25.55
C ASN A 69 -36.96 -13.98 25.06
N LEU A 70 -36.67 -14.90 25.97
CA LEU A 70 -36.55 -16.32 25.66
C LEU A 70 -37.62 -17.12 26.41
N PRO A 71 -38.03 -18.29 25.91
CA PRO A 71 -39.14 -19.06 26.47
C PRO A 71 -38.88 -19.57 27.90
N ASP A 72 -37.61 -19.69 28.30
CA ASP A 72 -37.17 -20.24 29.59
C ASP A 72 -36.51 -19.20 30.51
N GLY A 73 -36.58 -17.90 30.18
CA GLY A 73 -36.08 -16.82 31.02
C GLY A 73 -35.73 -15.55 30.27
N HIS A 74 -35.18 -14.56 30.98
CA HIS A 74 -34.77 -13.30 30.37
C HIS A 74 -33.27 -13.33 30.04
N GLY A 75 -32.88 -12.85 28.85
CA GLY A 75 -31.48 -12.87 28.39
C GLY A 75 -30.49 -12.16 29.33
N TYR A 76 -30.97 -11.26 30.19
CA TYR A 76 -30.13 -10.63 31.21
C TYR A 76 -29.55 -11.63 32.24
N GLU A 77 -30.20 -12.77 32.45
CA GLU A 77 -29.70 -13.83 33.33
C GLU A 77 -28.35 -14.36 32.83
N ILE A 78 -28.25 -14.67 31.53
CA ILE A 78 -26.99 -15.18 30.97
C ILE A 78 -25.91 -14.10 30.90
N ILE A 79 -26.26 -12.83 30.65
CA ILE A 79 -25.29 -11.71 30.69
C ILE A 79 -24.61 -11.60 32.07
N LYS A 80 -25.35 -11.86 33.15
CA LYS A 80 -24.81 -11.83 34.53
C LYS A 80 -23.87 -12.99 34.84
N GLU A 81 -24.12 -14.15 34.22
CA GLU A 81 -23.38 -15.39 34.44
C GLU A 81 -22.05 -15.42 33.66
N LEU A 82 -21.95 -14.71 32.54
CA LEU A 82 -20.83 -14.79 31.61
C LEU A 82 -19.62 -13.92 32.02
N SER A 83 -18.43 -14.38 31.62
CA SER A 83 -17.21 -13.60 31.71
C SER A 83 -17.15 -12.51 30.63
N THR A 84 -16.44 -11.42 30.91
CA THR A 84 -16.22 -10.29 29.99
C THR A 84 -15.38 -10.65 28.75
N SER A 85 -14.83 -11.86 28.70
CA SER A 85 -14.10 -12.40 27.55
C SER A 85 -15.02 -12.69 26.36
N ILE A 86 -16.29 -13.05 26.61
CA ILE A 86 -17.28 -13.30 25.55
C ILE A 86 -17.96 -11.97 25.21
N LYS A 87 -18.01 -11.62 23.93
CA LYS A 87 -18.63 -10.35 23.48
C LYS A 87 -20.08 -10.58 23.09
N ILE A 88 -20.98 -9.73 23.57
CA ILE A 88 -22.44 -9.95 23.44
C ILE A 88 -23.07 -8.81 22.61
N ILE A 89 -23.84 -9.18 21.59
CA ILE A 89 -24.70 -8.25 20.85
C ILE A 89 -26.15 -8.59 21.21
N VAL A 90 -26.83 -7.63 21.79
CA VAL A 90 -28.19 -7.81 22.28
C VAL A 90 -29.19 -7.45 21.19
N LEU A 91 -30.17 -8.32 20.95
CA LEU A 91 -31.34 -8.08 20.12
C LEU A 91 -32.50 -7.72 21.06
N THR A 92 -33.11 -6.54 20.86
CA THR A 92 -34.16 -6.06 21.77
C THR A 92 -35.29 -5.36 21.02
N SER A 93 -36.51 -5.48 21.53
CA SER A 93 -37.67 -4.69 21.09
C SER A 93 -37.91 -3.44 21.95
N GLN A 94 -37.20 -3.31 23.08
CA GLN A 94 -37.36 -2.23 24.05
C GLN A 94 -36.03 -1.51 24.33
N ILE A 95 -36.12 -0.23 24.70
CA ILE A 95 -34.98 0.62 25.03
C ILE A 95 -35.07 0.93 26.53
N ASP A 96 -34.43 0.11 27.37
CA ASP A 96 -34.19 0.44 28.78
C ASP A 96 -32.76 0.99 28.93
N SER A 97 -32.64 2.27 29.24
CA SER A 97 -31.34 2.96 29.35
C SER A 97 -30.53 2.51 30.58
N GLN A 98 -31.19 2.15 31.69
CA GLN A 98 -30.49 1.74 32.91
C GLN A 98 -29.90 0.34 32.74
N LEU A 99 -30.66 -0.57 32.14
CA LEU A 99 -30.17 -1.92 31.84
C LEU A 99 -29.02 -1.91 30.83
N ARG A 100 -29.04 -0.98 29.85
CA ARG A 100 -27.96 -0.84 28.87
C ARG A 100 -26.62 -0.49 29.52
N GLU A 101 -26.59 0.53 30.37
CA GLU A 101 -25.37 1.01 31.01
C GLU A 101 -24.69 -0.07 31.84
N VAL A 102 -25.45 -0.79 32.67
CA VAL A 102 -24.92 -1.90 33.49
C VAL A 102 -24.45 -3.07 32.62
N SER A 103 -25.10 -3.31 31.49
CA SER A 103 -24.76 -4.42 30.59
C SER A 103 -23.46 -4.20 29.82
N TYR A 104 -23.09 -2.94 29.54
CA TYR A 104 -21.79 -2.64 28.92
C TYR A 104 -20.62 -3.08 29.82
N GLN A 105 -20.75 -3.04 31.15
CA GLN A 105 -19.73 -3.56 32.07
C GLN A 105 -19.61 -5.10 32.04
N LYS A 106 -20.57 -5.79 31.40
CA LYS A 106 -20.66 -7.26 31.34
C LYS A 106 -20.33 -7.84 29.97
N GLY A 107 -19.68 -7.05 29.09
CA GLY A 107 -19.24 -7.53 27.79
C GLY A 107 -20.25 -7.32 26.66
N VAL A 108 -21.37 -6.62 26.91
CA VAL A 108 -22.26 -6.18 25.83
C VAL A 108 -21.56 -5.10 25.01
N ILE A 109 -21.51 -5.30 23.70
CA ILE A 109 -20.85 -4.41 22.75
C ILE A 109 -21.82 -3.53 21.97
N ASP A 110 -23.06 -3.97 21.77
CA ASP A 110 -24.08 -3.21 21.04
C ASP A 110 -25.51 -3.72 21.33
N PHE A 111 -26.51 -2.87 21.08
CA PHE A 111 -27.93 -3.15 21.21
C PHE A 111 -28.67 -2.90 19.89
N ILE A 112 -29.07 -3.98 19.24
CA ILE A 112 -29.79 -3.95 17.96
C ILE A 112 -31.30 -3.98 18.21
N ASN A 113 -31.96 -2.88 17.83
CA ASN A 113 -33.42 -2.78 17.93
C ASN A 113 -34.13 -3.55 16.81
N LYS A 114 -35.09 -4.43 17.18
CA LYS A 114 -35.98 -5.23 16.32
C LYS A 114 -37.06 -4.37 15.63
N ASP A 115 -36.64 -3.32 14.92
CA ASP A 115 -37.51 -2.42 14.15
C ASP A 115 -37.61 -2.80 12.66
N LYS A 116 -38.25 -1.96 11.83
CA LYS A 116 -38.42 -2.21 10.39
C LYS A 116 -37.11 -2.42 9.62
N ASN A 117 -35.98 -1.95 10.15
CA ASN A 117 -34.65 -2.06 9.54
C ASN A 117 -33.81 -3.16 10.19
N PHE A 118 -34.40 -4.00 11.04
CA PHE A 118 -33.69 -5.01 11.82
C PHE A 118 -32.78 -5.92 10.99
N LEU A 119 -33.29 -6.46 9.88
CA LEU A 119 -32.51 -7.36 9.01
C LEU A 119 -31.27 -6.69 8.43
N TYR A 120 -31.37 -5.41 8.06
CA TYR A 120 -30.22 -4.64 7.60
C TYR A 120 -29.19 -4.48 8.72
N LYS A 121 -29.62 -4.14 9.94
CA LYS A 121 -28.72 -4.02 11.10
C LYS A 121 -28.01 -5.32 11.43
N ILE A 122 -28.72 -6.45 11.40
CA ILE A 122 -28.11 -7.78 11.60
C ILE A 122 -27.08 -8.07 10.51
N SER A 123 -27.35 -7.70 9.26
CA SER A 123 -26.40 -7.93 8.15
C SER A 123 -25.08 -7.18 8.29
N GLU A 124 -25.03 -6.12 9.10
CA GLU A 124 -23.81 -5.35 9.40
C GLU A 124 -22.99 -5.91 10.58
N ILE A 125 -23.56 -6.80 11.40
CA ILE A 125 -22.85 -7.37 12.56
C ILE A 125 -21.55 -8.09 12.17
N PRO A 126 -21.49 -8.91 11.09
CA PRO A 126 -20.23 -9.47 10.61
C PRO A 126 -19.12 -8.43 10.38
N ASN A 127 -19.47 -7.24 9.88
CA ASN A 127 -18.52 -6.14 9.68
C ASN A 127 -18.10 -5.53 11.01
N LEU A 128 -19.03 -5.40 11.97
CA LEU A 128 -18.74 -4.97 13.33
C LEU A 128 -17.71 -5.88 14.01
N ILE A 129 -17.86 -7.21 13.87
CA ILE A 129 -16.92 -8.18 14.44
C ILE A 129 -15.52 -8.05 13.79
N LYS A 130 -15.47 -7.95 12.46
CA LYS A 130 -14.20 -7.69 11.74
C LYS A 130 -13.50 -6.43 12.27
N GLN A 131 -14.27 -5.36 12.49
CA GLN A 131 -13.76 -4.12 13.04
C GLN A 131 -13.24 -4.29 14.48
N LEU A 132 -14.00 -4.96 15.35
CA LEU A 132 -13.61 -5.25 16.71
C LEU A 132 -12.30 -6.04 16.79
N GLU A 133 -12.09 -7.01 15.92
CA GLU A 133 -10.85 -7.78 15.92
C GLU A 133 -9.66 -6.93 15.45
N LYS A 134 -9.87 -6.02 14.50
CA LYS A 134 -8.85 -5.03 14.09
C LYS A 134 -8.45 -4.09 15.24
N ASN A 135 -9.41 -3.72 16.09
CA ASN A 135 -9.19 -2.83 17.24
C ASN A 135 -8.18 -3.38 18.25
N LYS A 136 -7.92 -4.70 18.30
CA LYS A 136 -6.88 -5.34 19.16
C LYS A 136 -5.48 -4.77 18.94
N SER A 137 -5.22 -4.25 17.74
CA SER A 137 -3.94 -3.62 17.38
C SER A 137 -3.83 -2.15 17.80
N LYS A 138 -4.92 -1.55 18.30
CA LYS A 138 -5.07 -0.12 18.52
C LYS A 138 -5.03 0.21 20.00
N THR A 139 -4.29 1.26 20.33
CA THR A 139 -4.07 1.70 21.70
C THR A 139 -4.75 3.04 21.95
N ILE A 140 -5.58 3.11 22.99
CA ILE A 140 -6.24 4.32 23.45
C ILE A 140 -5.68 4.69 24.83
N LEU A 141 -5.24 5.93 25.00
CA LEU A 141 -4.85 6.48 26.30
C LEU A 141 -5.99 7.31 26.87
N ILE A 142 -6.45 6.97 28.07
CA ILE A 142 -7.43 7.74 28.83
C ILE A 142 -6.68 8.60 29.85
N VAL A 143 -6.85 9.92 29.77
CA VAL A 143 -6.29 10.91 30.71
C VAL A 143 -7.44 11.54 31.46
N GLU A 144 -7.70 11.02 32.66
CA GLU A 144 -8.87 11.34 33.48
C GLU A 144 -8.46 11.16 34.96
N ASP A 145 -8.69 12.16 35.81
CA ASP A 145 -8.34 12.09 37.24
C ASP A 145 -9.36 11.27 38.04
N SER A 146 -10.65 11.43 37.73
CA SER A 146 -11.75 10.70 38.36
C SER A 146 -11.66 9.20 38.09
N PHE A 147 -11.39 8.42 39.14
CA PHE A 147 -11.34 6.95 39.05
C PHE A 147 -12.61 6.34 38.47
N VAL A 148 -13.78 6.86 38.87
CA VAL A 148 -15.08 6.34 38.43
C VAL A 148 -15.27 6.54 36.92
N VAL A 149 -15.00 7.75 36.43
CA VAL A 149 -15.14 8.08 35.00
C VAL A 149 -14.09 7.32 34.18
N ARG A 150 -12.86 7.21 34.68
CA ARG A 150 -11.76 6.50 34.02
C ARG A 150 -12.05 5.01 33.87
N GLU A 151 -12.52 4.34 34.94
CA GLU A 151 -12.93 2.94 34.88
C GLU A 151 -14.15 2.74 33.97
N GLN A 152 -15.12 3.66 33.99
CA GLN A 152 -16.27 3.59 33.06
C GLN A 152 -15.82 3.64 31.59
N LEU A 153 -14.96 4.60 31.23
CA LEU A 153 -14.41 4.72 29.87
C LEU A 153 -13.61 3.48 29.46
N LYS A 154 -12.80 2.96 30.37
CA LYS A 154 -12.02 1.74 30.18
C LYS A 154 -12.91 0.53 29.91
N ASP A 155 -13.93 0.27 30.73
CA ASP A 155 -14.83 -0.87 30.58
C ASP A 155 -15.56 -0.83 29.23
N ILE A 156 -16.02 0.35 28.81
CA ILE A 156 -16.67 0.54 27.51
C ILE A 156 -15.72 0.18 26.37
N LEU A 157 -14.48 0.66 26.40
CA LEU A 157 -13.55 0.55 25.27
C LEU A 157 -12.76 -0.77 25.24
N ILE A 158 -12.52 -1.42 26.38
CA ILE A 158 -11.99 -2.79 26.42
C ILE A 158 -12.97 -3.76 25.73
N ASN A 159 -14.27 -3.54 25.86
CA ASN A 159 -15.26 -4.35 25.17
C ASN A 159 -15.28 -4.14 23.65
N ARG A 160 -14.75 -3.01 23.19
CA ARG A 160 -14.44 -2.75 21.78
C ARG A 160 -13.09 -3.33 21.33
N ASN A 161 -12.46 -4.17 22.15
CA ASN A 161 -11.17 -4.83 21.94
C ASN A 161 -9.96 -3.86 21.85
N TYR A 162 -10.10 -2.61 22.27
CA TYR A 162 -8.96 -1.69 22.30
C TYR A 162 -7.98 -2.04 23.43
N LYS A 163 -6.69 -1.78 23.19
CA LYS A 163 -5.68 -1.75 24.26
C LYS A 163 -5.82 -0.42 25.00
N ILE A 164 -6.15 -0.46 26.28
CA ILE A 164 -6.36 0.76 27.08
C ILE A 164 -5.15 1.02 27.97
N LEU A 165 -4.65 2.25 27.90
CA LEU A 165 -3.70 2.82 28.85
C LEU A 165 -4.41 3.89 29.67
N GLU A 166 -4.04 4.02 30.93
CA GLU A 166 -4.70 4.91 31.89
C GLU A 166 -3.69 5.87 32.51
N ALA A 167 -4.01 7.16 32.50
CA ALA A 167 -3.28 8.21 33.19
C ALA A 167 -4.25 9.02 34.06
N LYS A 168 -3.84 9.31 35.29
CA LYS A 168 -4.59 10.17 36.22
C LYS A 168 -4.23 11.65 36.12
N ASP A 169 -3.09 11.95 35.50
CA ASP A 169 -2.56 13.30 35.36
C ASP A 169 -1.64 13.43 34.14
N GLU A 170 -1.18 14.65 33.88
CA GLU A 170 -0.34 15.00 32.73
C GLU A 170 1.04 14.31 32.73
N ASN A 171 1.62 14.05 33.90
CA ASN A 171 2.95 13.46 34.00
C ASN A 171 2.90 11.97 33.65
N ASP A 172 1.91 11.28 34.18
CA ASP A 172 1.64 9.88 33.84
C ASP A 172 1.31 9.74 32.35
N ALA A 173 0.53 10.68 31.79
CA ALA A 173 0.21 10.70 30.37
C ALA A 173 1.48 10.83 29.49
N LEU A 174 2.37 11.78 29.78
CA LEU A 174 3.63 11.94 29.03
C LEU A 174 4.52 10.73 29.09
N LYS A 175 4.64 10.13 30.28
CA LYS A 175 5.41 8.90 30.45
C LYS A 175 4.86 7.80 29.55
N LEU A 176 3.54 7.59 29.53
CA LEU A 176 2.91 6.58 28.68
C LEU A 176 3.06 6.88 27.19
N ILE A 177 2.91 8.14 26.77
CA ILE A 177 3.13 8.59 25.39
C ILE A 177 4.56 8.31 24.91
N SER A 178 5.55 8.48 25.79
CA SER A 178 6.95 8.22 25.43
C SER A 178 7.31 6.74 25.29
N LEU A 179 6.55 5.86 25.96
CA LEU A 179 6.85 4.43 26.06
C LEU A 179 6.02 3.57 25.10
N ASN A 180 4.91 4.08 24.59
CA ASN A 180 3.93 3.29 23.86
C ASN A 180 3.48 3.99 22.56
N LYS A 181 3.15 3.20 21.55
CA LYS A 181 2.40 3.70 20.39
C LYS A 181 0.94 3.89 20.78
N ILE A 182 0.45 5.11 20.65
CA ILE A 182 -0.93 5.51 20.97
C ILE A 182 -1.61 5.99 19.70
N ASP A 183 -2.83 5.55 19.46
CA ASP A 183 -3.62 5.93 18.29
C ASP A 183 -4.60 7.07 18.60
N LEU A 184 -5.15 7.06 19.82
CA LEU A 184 -6.14 8.02 20.31
C LEU A 184 -5.91 8.37 21.78
N ILE A 185 -6.10 9.64 22.14
CA ILE A 185 -6.18 10.11 23.52
C ILE A 185 -7.60 10.58 23.81
N LEU A 186 -8.19 10.08 24.89
CA LEU A 186 -9.37 10.65 25.53
C LEU A 186 -8.90 11.53 26.68
N LEU A 187 -9.08 12.84 26.57
CA LEU A 187 -8.50 13.84 27.46
C LEU A 187 -9.58 14.60 28.21
N ASP A 188 -9.56 14.50 29.53
CA ASP A 188 -10.31 15.45 30.37
C ASP A 188 -9.65 16.83 30.36
N LEU A 189 -10.46 17.88 30.36
CA LEU A 189 -9.99 19.24 30.56
C LEU A 189 -9.84 19.59 32.05
N GLU A 190 -10.68 19.01 32.91
CA GLU A 190 -10.80 19.36 34.32
C GLU A 190 -9.99 18.39 35.20
N LEU A 191 -8.66 18.36 35.03
CA LEU A 191 -7.80 17.53 35.88
C LEU A 191 -7.53 18.21 37.24
N GLU A 192 -7.49 17.45 38.33
CA GLU A 192 -7.32 17.95 39.70
C GLU A 192 -6.16 18.95 39.89
N LYS A 193 -5.03 18.73 39.19
CA LYS A 193 -3.79 19.49 39.36
C LYS A 193 -3.38 20.34 38.16
N SER A 194 -4.07 20.22 37.03
CA SER A 194 -3.74 20.98 35.82
C SER A 194 -4.94 21.07 34.87
N ASN A 195 -4.85 21.93 33.86
CA ASN A 195 -5.86 21.97 32.82
C ASN A 195 -5.41 21.08 31.65
N GLY A 196 -6.23 20.10 31.26
CA GLY A 196 -5.94 19.24 30.11
C GLY A 196 -5.73 20.01 28.81
N TYR A 197 -6.36 21.17 28.67
CA TYR A 197 -6.16 22.08 27.54
C TYR A 197 -4.72 22.61 27.50
N ASP A 198 -4.16 23.03 28.64
CA ASP A 198 -2.78 23.51 28.75
C ASP A 198 -1.77 22.39 28.51
N PHE A 199 -2.07 21.18 28.99
CA PHE A 199 -1.30 19.98 28.69
C PHE A 199 -1.20 19.76 27.17
N LEU A 200 -2.32 19.84 26.45
CA LEU A 200 -2.34 19.67 25.00
C LEU A 200 -1.59 20.79 24.28
N ILE A 201 -1.70 22.05 24.73
CA ILE A 201 -0.95 23.18 24.16
C ILE A 201 0.55 22.93 24.27
N LYS A 202 1.04 22.61 25.48
CA LYS A 202 2.47 22.39 25.75
C LYS A 202 3.05 21.26 24.89
N ASN A 203 2.24 20.25 24.59
CA ASN A 203 2.69 19.01 23.93
C ASN A 203 2.14 18.82 22.51
N LYS A 204 1.51 19.85 21.93
CA LYS A 204 0.86 19.79 20.60
C LYS A 204 1.78 19.21 19.52
N LYS A 205 3.01 19.71 19.45
CA LYS A 205 3.99 19.29 18.44
C LYS A 205 4.32 17.79 18.55
N LEU A 206 4.50 17.29 19.77
CA LEU A 206 4.78 15.88 20.01
C LEU A 206 3.55 15.02 19.67
N ILE A 207 2.40 15.36 20.24
CA ILE A 207 1.19 14.53 20.19
C ILE A 207 0.55 14.54 18.79
N LEU A 208 0.29 15.73 18.23
CA LEU A 208 -0.49 15.87 17.00
C LEU A 208 0.36 15.83 15.73
N GLU A 209 1.58 16.36 15.76
CA GLU A 209 2.41 16.51 14.55
C GLU A 209 3.43 15.38 14.39
N GLN A 210 4.17 15.05 15.45
CA GLN A 210 5.21 14.02 15.38
C GLN A 210 4.64 12.61 15.49
N LEU A 211 3.75 12.38 16.46
CA LEU A 211 3.17 11.06 16.70
C LEU A 211 1.82 10.84 15.97
N ASN A 212 1.23 11.90 15.41
CA ASN A 212 -0.08 11.88 14.73
C ASN A 212 -1.17 11.15 15.56
N ILE A 213 -1.19 11.42 16.87
CA ILE A 213 -2.18 10.86 17.80
C ILE A 213 -3.47 11.66 17.65
N LYS A 214 -4.62 11.00 17.52
CA LYS A 214 -5.91 11.69 17.53
C LYS A 214 -6.27 12.05 18.97
N VAL A 215 -6.87 13.21 19.18
CA VAL A 215 -7.28 13.67 20.52
C VAL A 215 -8.77 13.95 20.52
N VAL A 216 -9.46 13.39 21.50
CA VAL A 216 -10.86 13.67 21.83
C VAL A 216 -10.89 14.27 23.22
N ILE A 217 -11.59 15.38 23.38
CA ILE A 217 -11.81 15.98 24.68
C ILE A 217 -13.09 15.41 25.29
N ILE A 218 -13.05 15.06 26.58
CA ILE A 218 -14.22 14.68 27.35
C ILE A 218 -14.39 15.69 28.48
N THR A 219 -15.46 16.50 28.49
CA THR A 219 -15.60 17.58 29.49
C THR A 219 -17.06 17.82 29.88
N GLY A 220 -17.30 18.16 31.15
CA GLY A 220 -18.62 18.61 31.62
C GLY A 220 -18.94 20.05 31.20
N ASN A 221 -17.92 20.88 31.04
CA ASN A 221 -18.06 22.31 30.77
C ASN A 221 -17.83 22.62 29.29
N ILE A 222 -18.93 22.71 28.54
CA ILE A 222 -18.89 23.07 27.12
C ILE A 222 -19.28 24.52 26.94
N SER A 223 -18.36 25.31 26.39
CA SER A 223 -18.60 26.68 25.95
C SER A 223 -18.17 26.87 24.49
N SER A 224 -18.70 27.89 23.81
CA SER A 224 -18.32 28.23 22.43
C SER A 224 -16.81 28.49 22.28
N ASN A 225 -16.18 29.04 23.32
CA ASN A 225 -14.74 29.31 23.33
C ASN A 225 -13.93 28.01 23.41
N ILE A 226 -14.30 27.12 24.34
CA ILE A 226 -13.64 25.80 24.48
C ILE A 226 -13.76 25.02 23.17
N ILE A 227 -14.96 24.94 22.59
CA ILE A 227 -15.17 24.28 21.30
C ILE A 227 -14.24 24.84 20.23
N ARG A 228 -14.30 26.15 20.00
CA ARG A 228 -13.52 26.81 18.96
C ARG A 228 -12.02 26.61 19.14
N ASP A 229 -11.53 26.80 20.36
CA ASP A 229 -10.10 26.83 20.64
C ASP A 229 -9.52 25.39 20.61
N SER A 230 -10.26 24.39 21.11
CA SER A 230 -9.92 22.97 20.98
C SER A 230 -9.80 22.52 19.53
N PHE A 231 -10.77 22.84 18.68
CA PHE A 231 -10.68 22.47 17.26
C PHE A 231 -9.53 23.18 16.54
N ARG A 232 -9.23 24.44 16.90
CA ARG A 232 -8.05 25.17 16.37
C ARG A 232 -6.72 24.55 16.80
N LEU A 233 -6.66 23.90 17.96
CA LEU A 233 -5.46 23.18 18.37
C LEU A 233 -5.25 21.89 17.57
N GLY A 234 -6.31 21.31 17.01
CA GLY A 234 -6.27 20.07 16.23
C GLY A 234 -7.00 18.89 16.89
N VAL A 235 -7.74 19.14 17.97
CA VAL A 235 -8.67 18.17 18.57
C VAL A 235 -9.68 17.72 17.52
N LYS A 236 -9.99 16.42 17.51
CA LYS A 236 -10.87 15.81 16.51
C LYS A 236 -12.33 15.81 16.92
N GLU A 237 -12.61 15.76 18.21
CA GLU A 237 -13.98 15.72 18.72
C GLU A 237 -14.03 16.14 20.19
N ILE A 238 -15.21 16.58 20.63
CA ILE A 238 -15.54 16.89 22.01
C ILE A 238 -16.77 16.07 22.42
N ILE A 239 -16.70 15.42 23.58
CA ILE A 239 -17.78 14.62 24.16
C ILE A 239 -18.15 15.25 25.51
N LYS A 240 -19.45 15.50 25.72
CA LYS A 240 -19.97 16.13 26.94
C LYS A 240 -20.09 15.09 28.07
N LYS A 241 -19.68 15.42 29.30
CA LYS A 241 -20.05 14.65 30.51
C LYS A 241 -21.41 15.13 31.08
N PRO A 242 -22.31 14.22 31.51
CA PRO A 242 -22.28 12.77 31.28
C PRO A 242 -22.49 12.45 29.79
N PHE A 243 -21.81 11.42 29.30
CA PHE A 243 -21.80 11.05 27.88
C PHE A 243 -22.76 9.90 27.57
N ILE A 244 -23.23 9.86 26.32
CA ILE A 244 -23.96 8.71 25.77
C ILE A 244 -22.92 7.67 25.33
N ILE A 245 -23.05 6.43 25.81
CA ILE A 245 -22.08 5.35 25.54
C ILE A 245 -21.98 5.06 24.04
N GLU A 246 -23.12 4.97 23.36
CA GLU A 246 -23.19 4.73 21.92
C GLU A 246 -22.49 5.84 21.14
N GLU A 247 -22.64 7.10 21.55
CA GLU A 247 -21.94 8.24 20.94
C GLU A 247 -20.42 8.12 21.11
N LEU A 248 -19.95 7.80 22.33
CA LEU A 248 -18.53 7.63 22.62
C LEU A 248 -17.92 6.52 21.77
N VAL A 249 -18.57 5.35 21.71
CA VAL A 249 -18.10 4.18 20.94
C VAL A 249 -18.02 4.52 19.46
N LEU A 250 -19.11 5.05 18.88
CA LEU A 250 -19.17 5.35 17.45
C LEU A 250 -18.13 6.40 17.04
N LYS A 251 -17.99 7.49 17.81
CA LYS A 251 -16.98 8.52 17.55
C LYS A 251 -15.56 7.95 17.65
N THR A 252 -15.30 7.11 18.65
CA THR A 252 -14.01 6.44 18.82
C THR A 252 -13.68 5.55 17.62
N ASP A 253 -14.60 4.68 17.22
CA ASP A 253 -14.41 3.78 16.09
C ASP A 253 -14.14 4.55 14.78
N ILE A 254 -14.92 5.60 14.51
CA ILE A 254 -14.76 6.44 13.32
C ILE A 254 -13.39 7.11 13.29
N LEU A 255 -12.94 7.66 14.41
CA LEU A 255 -11.65 8.35 14.49
C LEU A 255 -10.47 7.41 14.30
N ILE A 256 -10.52 6.21 14.88
CA ILE A 256 -9.51 5.18 14.69
C ILE A 256 -9.49 4.71 13.22
N ASN A 257 -10.66 4.49 12.62
CA ASN A 257 -10.75 4.10 11.21
C ASN A 257 -10.22 5.18 10.27
N ASN A 258 -10.55 6.44 10.51
CA ASN A 258 -10.02 7.55 9.73
C ASN A 258 -8.50 7.65 9.89
N LYS A 259 -7.97 7.45 11.09
CA LYS A 259 -6.51 7.39 11.31
C LYS A 259 -5.87 6.28 10.48
N ASP A 260 -6.46 5.10 10.44
CA ASP A 260 -5.94 3.99 9.63
C ASP A 260 -5.88 4.32 8.14
N ILE A 261 -6.93 4.96 7.62
CA ILE A 261 -6.99 5.40 6.23
C ILE A 261 -5.93 6.47 5.97
N GLU A 262 -5.77 7.44 6.87
CA GLU A 262 -4.75 8.48 6.75
C GLU A 262 -3.33 7.90 6.76
N ASP A 263 -3.03 7.02 7.72
CA ASP A 263 -1.71 6.39 7.84
C ASP A 263 -1.41 5.51 6.59
N GLU A 264 -2.41 4.79 6.07
CA GLU A 264 -2.29 4.01 4.82
C GLU A 264 -2.08 4.92 3.59
N MET A 265 -2.78 6.05 3.50
CA MET A 265 -2.65 7.02 2.41
C MET A 265 -1.27 7.68 2.39
N VAL A 266 -0.76 8.07 3.57
CA VAL A 266 0.59 8.62 3.71
C VAL A 266 1.62 7.60 3.22
N TYR A 267 1.50 6.35 3.68
CA TYR A 267 2.38 5.27 3.25
C TYR A 267 2.34 5.05 1.73
N LYS A 268 1.15 4.88 1.14
CA LYS A 268 0.99 4.68 -0.31
C LYS A 268 1.54 5.86 -1.12
N THR A 269 1.32 7.09 -0.66
CA THR A 269 1.83 8.30 -1.32
C THR A 269 3.36 8.34 -1.30
N GLN A 270 3.98 7.99 -0.17
CA GLN A 270 5.42 7.91 -0.05
C GLN A 270 5.99 6.83 -0.97
N LEU A 271 5.37 5.65 -1.00
CA LEU A 271 5.77 4.56 -1.88
C LEU A 271 5.66 4.95 -3.37
N LEU A 272 4.57 5.62 -3.75
CA LEU A 272 4.40 6.15 -5.11
C LEU A 272 5.48 7.19 -5.46
N ASN A 273 5.81 8.09 -4.53
CA ASN A 273 6.87 9.07 -4.73
C ASN A 273 8.25 8.39 -4.88
N GLN A 274 8.52 7.32 -4.13
CA GLN A 274 9.73 6.53 -4.30
C GLN A 274 9.78 5.89 -5.69
N TYR A 275 8.69 5.24 -6.14
CA TYR A 275 8.62 4.68 -7.50
C TYR A 275 8.82 5.74 -8.58
N LYS A 276 8.17 6.90 -8.43
CA LYS A 276 8.32 8.03 -9.34
C LYS A 276 9.79 8.47 -9.42
N ASN A 277 10.42 8.69 -8.26
CA ASN A 277 11.81 9.14 -8.20
C ASN A 277 12.78 8.11 -8.81
N THR A 278 12.52 6.82 -8.65
CA THR A 278 13.31 5.76 -9.27
C THR A 278 13.20 5.80 -10.79
N VAL A 279 11.98 5.88 -11.33
CA VAL A 279 11.74 5.99 -12.78
C VAL A 279 12.35 7.28 -13.34
N ASP A 280 12.23 8.39 -12.62
CA ASP A 280 12.80 9.68 -12.99
C ASP A 280 14.34 9.66 -13.07
N ARG A 281 15.02 8.71 -12.42
CA ARG A 281 16.49 8.56 -12.51
C ARG A 281 16.92 7.59 -13.61
N SER A 282 16.16 6.51 -13.81
CA SER A 282 16.57 5.41 -14.69
C SER A 282 16.10 5.54 -16.14
N ALA A 283 15.21 6.49 -16.45
CA ALA A 283 14.66 6.68 -17.79
C ALA A 283 14.60 8.16 -18.18
N ILE A 284 14.53 8.46 -19.48
CA ILE A 284 14.32 9.82 -19.96
C ILE A 284 12.81 10.10 -19.96
N VAL A 285 12.35 11.01 -19.09
CA VAL A 285 10.92 11.24 -18.85
C VAL A 285 10.53 12.67 -19.25
N SER A 286 9.39 12.79 -19.92
CA SER A 286 8.75 14.08 -20.16
C SER A 286 7.24 13.97 -20.03
N LYS A 287 6.58 15.01 -19.52
CA LYS A 287 5.12 15.16 -19.63
C LYS A 287 4.77 16.32 -20.53
N THR A 288 3.64 16.20 -21.21
CA THR A 288 3.09 17.27 -22.04
C THR A 288 1.60 17.43 -21.79
N ASN A 289 1.08 18.64 -21.97
CA ASN A 289 -0.37 18.83 -22.01
C ASN A 289 -0.98 18.24 -23.29
N LYS A 290 -2.31 18.26 -23.41
CA LYS A 290 -3.05 17.77 -24.59
C LYS A 290 -2.62 18.37 -25.96
N LYS A 291 -1.91 19.51 -25.97
CA LYS A 291 -1.38 20.16 -27.17
C LYS A 291 0.06 19.72 -27.51
N GLY A 292 0.70 18.88 -26.70
CA GLY A 292 2.09 18.46 -26.87
C GLY A 292 3.12 19.48 -26.35
N ILE A 293 2.68 20.42 -25.52
CA ILE A 293 3.56 21.39 -24.85
C ILE A 293 4.11 20.76 -23.58
N ILE A 294 5.43 20.78 -23.42
CA ILE A 294 6.15 20.22 -22.29
C ILE A 294 5.74 20.92 -20.99
N THR A 295 5.27 20.13 -20.03
CA THR A 295 4.89 20.56 -18.68
C THR A 295 5.86 20.06 -17.62
N TYR A 296 6.63 19.02 -17.93
CA TYR A 296 7.64 18.45 -17.06
C TYR A 296 8.71 17.71 -17.87
N VAL A 297 9.94 17.77 -17.41
CA VAL A 297 11.07 16.94 -17.85
C VAL A 297 11.90 16.58 -16.63
N ASN A 298 12.50 15.39 -16.64
CA ASN A 298 13.44 14.99 -15.61
C ASN A 298 14.89 15.35 -15.99
N GLU A 299 15.82 15.15 -15.06
CA GLU A 299 17.24 15.43 -15.24
C GLU A 299 17.85 14.62 -16.39
N ALA A 300 17.49 13.35 -16.53
CA ALA A 300 17.95 12.49 -17.62
C ALA A 300 17.60 13.07 -19.01
N PHE A 301 16.40 13.66 -19.18
CA PHE A 301 16.04 14.36 -20.41
C PHE A 301 16.94 15.56 -20.66
N CYS A 302 17.19 16.38 -19.63
CA CYS A 302 18.05 17.56 -19.75
C CYS A 302 19.46 17.14 -20.15
N ASN A 303 20.01 16.11 -19.51
CA ASN A 303 21.36 15.60 -19.76
C ASN A 303 21.53 15.06 -21.19
N ILE A 304 20.60 14.23 -21.69
CA ILE A 304 20.74 13.69 -23.04
C ILE A 304 20.54 14.76 -24.12
N SER A 305 19.59 15.67 -23.91
CA SER A 305 19.22 16.68 -24.91
C SER A 305 20.15 17.89 -24.92
N GLY A 306 20.87 18.15 -23.82
CA GLY A 306 21.73 19.31 -23.64
C GLY A 306 20.96 20.62 -23.38
N TYR A 307 19.63 20.56 -23.25
CA TYR A 307 18.81 21.70 -22.86
C TYR A 307 18.60 21.72 -21.35
N THR A 308 18.54 22.93 -20.78
CA THR A 308 18.11 23.10 -19.40
C THR A 308 16.60 22.94 -19.26
N GLN A 309 16.13 22.60 -18.06
CA GLN A 309 14.69 22.47 -17.78
C GLN A 309 13.92 23.74 -18.16
N ASN A 310 14.44 24.93 -17.84
CA ASN A 310 13.79 26.21 -18.15
C ASN A 310 13.65 26.46 -19.65
N GLU A 311 14.55 25.93 -20.47
CA GLU A 311 14.47 26.05 -21.93
C GLU A 311 13.42 25.10 -22.53
N LEU A 312 13.19 23.96 -21.89
CA LEU A 312 12.25 22.92 -22.34
C LEU A 312 10.82 23.20 -21.88
N LEU A 313 10.62 23.70 -20.66
CA LEU A 313 9.29 23.95 -20.10
C LEU A 313 8.51 24.97 -20.94
N GLY A 314 7.25 24.66 -21.24
CA GLY A 314 6.38 25.51 -22.05
C GLY A 314 6.66 25.47 -23.56
N LYS A 315 7.65 24.70 -24.03
CA LYS A 315 7.91 24.50 -25.46
C LYS A 315 7.18 23.27 -26.01
N SER A 316 6.96 23.26 -27.32
CA SER A 316 6.52 22.07 -28.02
C SER A 316 7.58 20.99 -27.95
N HIS A 317 7.20 19.71 -27.77
CA HIS A 317 8.13 18.58 -27.75
C HIS A 317 9.00 18.49 -29.01
N ASN A 318 8.53 19.07 -30.13
CA ASN A 318 9.27 19.17 -31.39
C ASN A 318 10.61 19.93 -31.28
N ILE A 319 10.90 20.65 -30.19
CA ILE A 319 12.18 21.35 -29.98
C ILE A 319 13.40 20.42 -30.09
N VAL A 320 13.26 19.14 -29.73
CA VAL A 320 14.33 18.14 -29.84
C VAL A 320 14.24 17.29 -31.11
N ARG A 321 13.27 17.52 -32.00
CA ARG A 321 13.09 16.66 -33.17
C ARG A 321 14.25 16.84 -34.15
N HIS A 322 14.74 15.73 -34.70
CA HIS A 322 15.70 15.76 -35.81
C HIS A 322 14.98 15.94 -37.16
N ASP A 323 15.61 16.66 -38.09
CA ASP A 323 15.03 17.00 -39.39
C ASP A 323 14.84 15.75 -40.29
N ASP A 324 15.79 14.79 -40.25
CA ASP A 324 15.68 13.48 -40.92
C ASP A 324 14.53 12.57 -40.45
N MET A 325 13.81 12.91 -39.38
CA MET A 325 12.79 12.04 -38.83
C MET A 325 11.50 12.12 -39.67
N ASP A 326 11.09 10.98 -40.24
CA ASP A 326 9.89 10.89 -41.08
C ASP A 326 8.64 11.38 -40.34
N PHE A 327 7.86 12.23 -41.02
CA PHE A 327 6.61 12.77 -40.52
C PHE A 327 5.53 11.70 -40.33
N SER A 328 5.57 10.60 -41.09
CA SER A 328 4.60 9.50 -41.00
C SER A 328 4.52 8.91 -39.58
N VAL A 329 5.67 8.78 -38.91
CA VAL A 329 5.79 8.25 -37.54
C VAL A 329 5.02 9.10 -36.53
N PHE A 330 5.08 10.43 -36.64
CA PHE A 330 4.35 11.33 -35.74
C PHE A 330 2.85 11.35 -36.03
N LYS A 331 2.44 11.13 -37.29
CA LYS A 331 1.02 11.01 -37.65
C LYS A 331 0.41 9.76 -37.01
N GLU A 332 1.11 8.64 -37.07
CA GLU A 332 0.73 7.39 -36.39
C GLU A 332 0.68 7.60 -34.87
N MET A 333 1.74 8.15 -34.28
CA MET A 333 1.81 8.45 -32.84
C MET A 333 0.60 9.27 -32.37
N TRP A 334 0.30 10.39 -33.04
CA TRP A 334 -0.83 11.23 -32.66
C TRP A 334 -2.17 10.52 -32.83
N HIS A 335 -2.34 9.72 -33.87
CA HIS A 335 -3.54 8.90 -34.04
C HIS A 335 -3.71 7.93 -32.86
N THR A 336 -2.66 7.20 -32.50
CA THR A 336 -2.69 6.22 -31.40
C THR A 336 -2.99 6.87 -30.04
N ILE A 337 -2.26 7.93 -29.66
CA ILE A 337 -2.39 8.50 -28.31
C ILE A 337 -3.58 9.45 -28.15
N LYS A 338 -4.04 10.13 -29.23
CA LYS A 338 -5.19 11.06 -29.16
C LYS A 338 -6.51 10.42 -29.57
N ILE A 339 -6.53 9.67 -30.67
CA ILE A 339 -7.77 9.13 -31.24
C ILE A 339 -8.10 7.79 -30.61
N LEU A 340 -7.14 6.86 -30.61
CA LEU A 340 -7.33 5.54 -30.01
C LEU A 340 -7.20 5.55 -28.48
N LYS A 341 -6.57 6.59 -27.91
CA LYS A 341 -6.24 6.72 -26.47
C LYS A 341 -5.45 5.51 -25.95
N GLN A 342 -4.57 4.98 -26.79
CA GLN A 342 -3.72 3.83 -26.48
C GLN A 342 -2.26 4.25 -26.32
N SER A 343 -1.47 3.35 -25.74
CA SER A 343 -0.01 3.50 -25.69
C SER A 343 0.57 3.46 -27.09
N TRP A 344 1.49 4.38 -27.40
CA TRP A 344 2.30 4.33 -28.61
C TRP A 344 3.75 4.01 -28.28
N THR A 345 4.37 3.18 -29.12
CA THR A 345 5.79 2.81 -29.00
C THR A 345 6.49 3.03 -30.33
N GLY A 346 7.71 3.58 -30.31
CA GLY A 346 8.51 3.73 -31.51
C GLY A 346 9.89 4.35 -31.28
N ILE A 347 10.75 4.25 -32.27
CA ILE A 347 12.08 4.86 -32.27
C ILE A 347 11.97 6.28 -32.83
N VAL A 348 12.57 7.25 -32.13
CA VAL A 348 12.59 8.65 -32.56
C VAL A 348 14.04 9.13 -32.61
N LYS A 349 14.45 9.67 -33.77
CA LYS A 349 15.71 10.41 -33.94
C LYS A 349 15.48 11.85 -33.51
N ASN A 350 16.26 12.29 -32.54
CA ASN A 350 16.23 13.63 -31.97
C ASN A 350 17.57 14.33 -32.17
N LYS A 351 17.59 15.63 -31.93
CA LYS A 351 18.74 16.54 -32.06
C LYS A 351 18.98 17.22 -30.72
N LYS A 352 20.22 17.13 -30.23
CA LYS A 352 20.68 17.84 -29.03
C LYS A 352 20.79 19.34 -29.31
N LYS A 353 20.94 20.14 -28.24
CA LYS A 353 21.15 21.58 -28.35
C LYS A 353 22.39 21.96 -29.19
N ASP A 354 23.44 21.15 -29.13
CA ASP A 354 24.68 21.31 -29.90
C ASP A 354 24.55 20.85 -31.37
N GLY A 355 23.39 20.31 -31.77
CA GLY A 355 23.13 19.81 -33.12
C GLY A 355 23.42 18.33 -33.33
N ASN A 356 24.05 17.63 -32.37
CA ASN A 356 24.34 16.21 -32.51
C ASN A 356 23.07 15.35 -32.45
N PRO A 357 22.94 14.30 -33.30
CA PRO A 357 21.79 13.42 -33.26
C PRO A 357 21.87 12.43 -32.08
N TYR A 358 20.72 12.04 -31.58
CA TYR A 358 20.55 10.96 -30.61
C TYR A 358 19.26 10.20 -30.88
N TRP A 359 19.22 8.92 -30.54
CA TRP A 359 18.07 8.05 -30.80
C TRP A 359 17.48 7.57 -29.50
N VAL A 360 16.16 7.57 -29.45
CA VAL A 360 15.40 7.12 -28.28
C VAL A 360 14.32 6.14 -28.67
N HIS A 361 14.31 5.00 -28.00
CA HIS A 361 13.12 4.15 -27.97
C HIS A 361 12.11 4.78 -27.03
N THR A 362 10.94 5.14 -27.55
CA THR A 362 9.95 5.98 -26.87
C THR A 362 8.66 5.21 -26.67
N ILE A 363 8.13 5.25 -25.44
CA ILE A 363 6.77 4.85 -25.11
C ILE A 363 6.01 6.11 -24.68
N ILE A 364 4.84 6.36 -25.26
CA ILE A 364 3.98 7.49 -24.91
C ILE A 364 2.61 6.98 -24.48
N ASN A 365 2.23 7.32 -23.25
CA ASN A 365 0.93 6.97 -22.68
C ASN A 365 0.06 8.21 -22.51
N PRO A 366 -1.21 8.17 -22.97
CA PRO A 366 -2.20 9.16 -22.55
C PRO A 366 -2.65 8.89 -21.11
N ILE A 367 -2.63 9.92 -20.28
CA ILE A 367 -3.22 9.89 -18.94
C ILE A 367 -4.63 10.46 -19.04
N LEU A 368 -5.61 9.68 -18.59
CA LEU A 368 -7.03 9.98 -18.73
C LEU A 368 -7.65 10.40 -17.39
N ASP A 369 -8.67 11.27 -17.43
CA ASP A 369 -9.53 11.54 -16.29
C ASP A 369 -10.61 10.45 -16.12
N GLU A 370 -11.42 10.56 -15.06
CA GLU A 370 -12.53 9.64 -14.76
C GLU A 370 -13.59 9.57 -15.87
N ASN A 371 -13.68 10.61 -16.71
CA ASN A 371 -14.60 10.70 -17.85
C ASN A 371 -13.93 10.20 -19.16
N GLY A 372 -12.71 9.68 -19.08
CA GLY A 372 -11.94 9.20 -20.22
C GLY A 372 -11.33 10.30 -21.11
N ASN A 373 -11.33 11.56 -20.70
CA ASN A 373 -10.68 12.65 -21.43
C ASN A 373 -9.18 12.68 -21.15
N ILE A 374 -8.39 13.10 -22.14
CA ILE A 374 -6.92 13.20 -21.99
C ILE A 374 -6.57 14.41 -21.12
N LEU A 375 -5.93 14.14 -19.99
CA LEU A 375 -5.33 15.14 -19.10
C LEU A 375 -3.95 15.58 -19.62
N GLU A 376 -3.07 14.60 -19.82
CA GLU A 376 -1.69 14.81 -20.23
C GLU A 376 -1.15 13.59 -20.99
N PHE A 377 0.00 13.74 -21.63
CA PHE A 377 0.77 12.61 -22.15
C PHE A 377 2.06 12.47 -21.36
N ILE A 378 2.41 11.24 -20.98
CA ILE A 378 3.70 10.91 -20.40
C ILE A 378 4.52 10.12 -21.42
N GLY A 379 5.73 10.60 -21.68
CA GLY A 379 6.70 9.94 -22.55
C GLY A 379 7.87 9.42 -21.73
N ILE A 380 8.13 8.12 -21.83
CA ILE A 380 9.27 7.43 -21.22
C ILE A 380 10.16 6.94 -22.35
N ARG A 381 11.46 7.20 -22.22
CA ARG A 381 12.43 6.97 -23.29
C ARG A 381 13.66 6.26 -22.76
N THR A 382 14.21 5.40 -23.62
CA THR A 382 15.52 4.77 -23.42
C THR A 382 16.44 5.24 -24.52
N ASP A 383 17.63 5.70 -24.15
CA ASP A 383 18.68 6.02 -25.11
C ASP A 383 19.14 4.75 -25.84
N ILE A 384 19.15 4.79 -27.16
CA ILE A 384 19.63 3.71 -28.04
C ILE A 384 20.64 4.24 -29.06
N THR A 385 21.25 5.40 -28.79
CA THR A 385 22.12 6.12 -29.74
C THR A 385 23.33 5.28 -30.17
N GLU A 386 24.02 4.64 -29.23
CA GLU A 386 25.17 3.77 -29.54
C GLU A 386 24.77 2.58 -30.44
N ILE A 387 23.57 2.03 -30.22
CA ILE A 387 23.03 0.91 -31.00
C ILE A 387 22.77 1.36 -32.44
N GLU A 388 22.11 2.50 -32.65
CA GLU A 388 21.79 3.00 -33.98
C GLU A 388 23.05 3.49 -34.74
N LYS A 389 24.02 4.09 -34.04
CA LYS A 389 25.31 4.45 -34.64
C LYS A 389 26.09 3.23 -35.10
N THR A 390 26.14 2.18 -34.29
CA THR A 390 26.78 0.91 -34.65
C THR A 390 26.10 0.30 -35.88
N LYS A 391 24.77 0.34 -35.93
CA LYS A 391 24.00 -0.12 -37.09
C LYS A 391 24.31 0.67 -38.36
N GLU A 392 24.37 2.01 -38.27
CA GLU A 392 24.75 2.87 -39.41
C GLU A 392 26.19 2.62 -39.86
N TYR A 393 27.12 2.47 -38.92
CA TYR A 393 28.52 2.14 -39.20
C TYR A 393 28.64 0.81 -39.95
N LEU A 394 28.01 -0.26 -39.46
CA LEU A 394 28.01 -1.56 -40.12
C LEU A 394 27.35 -1.46 -41.51
N LYS A 395 26.22 -0.75 -41.63
CA LYS A 395 25.54 -0.54 -42.92
C LYS A 395 26.43 0.14 -43.95
N ASN A 396 27.26 1.09 -43.54
CA ASN A 396 28.17 1.82 -44.43
C ASN A 396 29.44 1.02 -44.78
N GLN A 397 29.87 0.09 -43.92
CA GLN A 397 31.08 -0.72 -44.15
C GLN A 397 30.82 -1.91 -45.10
N PHE A 398 29.60 -2.44 -45.14
CA PHE A 398 29.21 -3.61 -45.95
C PHE A 398 28.50 -3.25 -47.27
N ASP A 399 29.07 -2.34 -48.05
CA ASP A 399 28.53 -1.80 -49.32
C ASP A 399 27.51 -2.73 -50.04
N ILE A 400 26.30 -2.20 -50.28
CA ILE A 400 25.03 -2.91 -50.50
C ILE A 400 25.15 -4.20 -51.37
N SER A 401 25.04 -5.37 -50.74
CA SER A 401 24.59 -6.60 -51.41
C SER A 401 23.18 -6.97 -50.91
N GLN A 402 22.26 -7.30 -51.83
CA GLN A 402 20.83 -7.51 -51.50
C GLN A 402 20.58 -8.59 -50.44
N ASN A 403 21.51 -9.54 -50.25
CA ASN A 403 21.38 -10.61 -49.26
C ASN A 403 21.63 -10.12 -47.82
N ASN A 404 22.59 -9.19 -47.60
CA ASN A 404 22.89 -8.66 -46.28
C ASN A 404 21.82 -7.68 -45.77
N PHE A 405 21.08 -7.03 -46.66
CA PHE A 405 20.01 -6.09 -46.29
C PHE A 405 18.81 -6.79 -45.62
N GLN A 406 18.50 -8.02 -46.03
CA GLN A 406 17.44 -8.82 -45.44
C GLN A 406 17.83 -9.32 -44.04
N GLU A 407 19.10 -9.65 -43.82
CA GLU A 407 19.65 -10.00 -42.51
C GLU A 407 19.66 -8.79 -41.57
N VAL A 408 20.08 -7.61 -42.03
CA VAL A 408 20.03 -6.36 -41.24
C VAL A 408 18.58 -5.95 -40.89
N MET A 409 17.60 -6.21 -41.77
CA MET A 409 16.18 -5.98 -41.42
C MET A 409 15.61 -7.02 -40.47
N ASN A 410 15.98 -8.30 -40.62
CA ASN A 410 15.60 -9.33 -39.64
C ASN A 410 16.23 -9.01 -38.27
N LEU A 411 17.48 -8.58 -38.25
CA LEU A 411 18.20 -8.11 -37.07
C LEU A 411 17.50 -6.89 -36.46
N SER A 412 17.10 -5.90 -37.25
CA SER A 412 16.34 -4.73 -36.76
C SER A 412 14.97 -5.10 -36.18
N LYS A 413 14.31 -6.16 -36.66
CA LYS A 413 13.07 -6.70 -36.09
C LYS A 413 13.33 -7.46 -34.78
N LEU A 414 14.43 -8.22 -34.71
CA LEU A 414 14.84 -8.95 -33.50
C LEU A 414 15.26 -7.99 -32.39
N TYR A 415 16.05 -6.95 -32.69
CA TYR A 415 16.41 -5.86 -31.76
C TYR A 415 15.18 -5.07 -31.29
N ARG A 416 14.23 -4.79 -32.19
CA ARG A 416 12.96 -4.15 -31.83
C ARG A 416 12.16 -5.02 -30.86
N ASN A 417 12.05 -6.31 -31.13
CA ASN A 417 11.39 -7.27 -30.24
C ASN A 417 12.11 -7.44 -28.89
N ALA A 418 13.44 -7.30 -28.83
CA ALA A 418 14.23 -7.37 -27.60
C ALA A 418 14.05 -6.12 -26.71
N ILE A 419 13.92 -4.93 -27.33
CA ILE A 419 13.69 -3.66 -26.62
C ILE A 419 12.20 -3.45 -26.26
N GLU A 420 11.27 -3.96 -27.07
CA GLU A 420 9.82 -3.90 -26.84
C GLU A 420 9.35 -4.79 -25.67
N LYS A 421 10.18 -5.72 -25.18
CA LYS A 421 9.89 -6.49 -23.97
C LYS A 421 10.17 -5.62 -22.74
N SER A 422 9.08 -5.10 -22.16
CA SER A 422 9.05 -4.20 -20.99
C SER A 422 10.05 -4.53 -19.87
N ASN A 423 10.52 -3.51 -19.13
CA ASN A 423 11.39 -3.64 -17.95
C ASN A 423 11.07 -4.90 -17.12
N ILE A 424 12.07 -5.75 -16.91
CA ILE A 424 11.97 -6.93 -16.06
C ILE A 424 12.16 -6.48 -14.61
N ILE A 425 11.18 -6.75 -13.75
CA ILE A 425 11.19 -6.29 -12.36
C ILE A 425 11.24 -7.50 -11.44
N LEU A 426 12.16 -7.46 -10.48
CA LEU A 426 12.28 -8.43 -9.40
C LEU A 426 12.47 -7.68 -8.07
N ARG A 427 11.75 -8.07 -7.03
CA ARG A 427 11.95 -7.55 -5.66
C ARG A 427 12.35 -8.66 -4.73
N VAL A 428 13.24 -8.32 -3.80
CA VAL A 428 13.74 -9.21 -2.77
C VAL A 428 13.76 -8.49 -1.43
N ASN A 429 13.37 -9.15 -0.35
CA ASN A 429 13.47 -8.55 0.99
C ASN A 429 14.93 -8.46 1.47
N THR A 430 15.14 -7.92 2.68
CA THR A 430 16.48 -7.80 3.31
C THR A 430 17.21 -9.13 3.48
N ASN A 431 16.46 -10.24 3.61
CA ASN A 431 16.98 -11.60 3.68
C ASN A 431 17.16 -12.25 2.29
N LYS A 432 17.14 -11.45 1.23
CA LYS A 432 17.25 -11.88 -0.18
C LYS A 432 16.16 -12.85 -0.61
N ILE A 433 15.00 -12.88 0.04
CA ILE A 433 13.86 -13.69 -0.39
C ILE A 433 13.08 -12.94 -1.46
N ILE A 434 12.77 -13.58 -2.58
CA ILE A 434 12.02 -13.00 -3.69
C ILE A 434 10.57 -12.77 -3.25
N THR A 435 10.14 -11.51 -3.21
CA THR A 435 8.81 -11.08 -2.78
C THR A 435 7.89 -10.74 -3.95
N TYR A 436 8.45 -10.38 -5.11
CA TYR A 436 7.69 -10.00 -6.28
C TYR A 436 8.49 -10.17 -7.57
N ALA A 437 7.83 -10.58 -8.64
CA ALA A 437 8.33 -10.51 -10.01
C ALA A 437 7.20 -10.05 -10.92
N ASN A 438 7.52 -9.30 -11.98
CA ASN A 438 6.52 -8.94 -12.98
C ASN A 438 6.39 -10.01 -14.08
N GLU A 439 5.33 -9.90 -14.90
CA GLU A 439 5.02 -10.84 -15.99
C GLU A 439 6.20 -11.12 -16.94
N GLN A 440 7.05 -10.13 -17.19
CA GLN A 440 8.23 -10.36 -18.04
C GLN A 440 9.29 -11.22 -17.38
N PHE A 441 9.48 -11.07 -16.06
CA PHE A 441 10.39 -11.94 -15.32
C PHE A 441 9.94 -13.40 -15.43
N TYR A 442 8.64 -13.69 -15.28
CA TYR A 442 8.12 -15.05 -15.43
C TYR A 442 8.33 -15.59 -16.85
N LYS A 443 8.03 -14.77 -17.87
CA LYS A 443 8.20 -15.16 -19.28
C LYS A 443 9.64 -15.49 -19.65
N ILE A 444 10.60 -14.67 -19.22
CA ILE A 444 12.01 -14.89 -19.58
C ILE A 444 12.65 -15.99 -18.74
N SER A 445 12.26 -16.13 -17.48
CA SER A 445 12.89 -17.06 -16.55
C SER A 445 12.30 -18.48 -16.58
N GLY A 446 11.08 -18.62 -17.11
CA GLY A 446 10.35 -19.88 -17.13
C GLY A 446 9.84 -20.35 -15.76
N PHE A 447 9.97 -19.50 -14.73
CA PHE A 447 9.37 -19.77 -13.41
C PHE A 447 7.91 -19.35 -13.38
N THR A 448 7.09 -20.15 -12.71
CA THR A 448 5.76 -19.74 -12.28
C THR A 448 5.85 -18.90 -11.01
N LYS A 449 4.75 -18.21 -10.65
CA LYS A 449 4.69 -17.41 -9.44
C LYS A 449 4.89 -18.27 -8.18
N GLU A 450 4.27 -19.44 -8.15
CA GLU A 450 4.28 -20.39 -7.02
C GLU A 450 5.68 -20.97 -6.78
N GLU A 451 6.48 -21.13 -7.82
CA GLU A 451 7.85 -21.64 -7.71
C GLU A 451 8.86 -20.55 -7.32
N LEU A 452 8.62 -19.29 -7.68
CA LEU A 452 9.59 -18.22 -7.53
C LEU A 452 9.41 -17.44 -6.22
N ILE A 453 8.17 -17.10 -5.87
CA ILE A 453 7.89 -16.25 -4.71
C ILE A 453 8.16 -17.02 -3.42
N GLY A 454 8.92 -16.42 -2.51
CA GLY A 454 9.35 -17.06 -1.26
C GLY A 454 10.67 -17.82 -1.35
N THR A 455 11.29 -17.92 -2.54
CA THR A 455 12.62 -18.51 -2.70
C THR A 455 13.74 -17.50 -2.46
N HIS A 456 14.92 -17.99 -2.07
CA HIS A 456 16.09 -17.15 -1.90
C HIS A 456 16.66 -16.72 -3.27
N TYR A 457 17.11 -15.48 -3.40
CA TYR A 457 17.63 -14.87 -4.62
C TYR A 457 18.73 -15.71 -5.28
N ASP A 458 19.61 -16.29 -4.46
CA ASP A 458 20.74 -17.11 -4.92
C ASP A 458 20.29 -18.43 -5.60
N SER A 459 19.00 -18.80 -5.52
CA SER A 459 18.42 -19.89 -6.32
C SER A 459 18.44 -19.61 -7.83
N LEU A 460 18.49 -18.33 -8.22
CA LEU A 460 18.70 -17.92 -9.60
C LEU A 460 20.20 -18.12 -9.91
N LYS A 461 20.58 -19.28 -10.46
CA LYS A 461 21.98 -19.60 -10.79
C LYS A 461 22.64 -18.43 -11.54
N ILE A 462 23.71 -17.88 -10.98
CA ILE A 462 24.44 -16.75 -11.57
C ILE A 462 25.75 -17.27 -12.16
N LEU A 463 26.00 -17.00 -13.45
CA LEU A 463 27.29 -17.23 -14.10
C LEU A 463 27.97 -15.87 -14.31
N ASP A 464 29.12 -15.66 -13.68
CA ASP A 464 30.09 -14.71 -14.20
C ASP A 464 31.40 -15.46 -14.46
N SER A 465 31.95 -15.29 -15.66
CA SER A 465 33.26 -15.82 -16.05
C SER A 465 34.40 -15.07 -15.36
N ASN A 466 34.13 -13.92 -14.75
CA ASN A 466 35.07 -13.18 -13.90
C ASN A 466 34.59 -13.19 -12.44
N ILE A 467 35.08 -14.16 -11.67
CA ILE A 467 35.18 -14.25 -10.19
C ILE A 467 34.40 -13.15 -9.43
N ASN A 468 33.27 -13.52 -8.80
CA ASN A 468 32.62 -13.00 -7.57
C ASN A 468 32.57 -11.48 -7.24
N THR A 469 33.18 -10.60 -8.02
CA THR A 469 33.48 -9.21 -7.62
C THR A 469 32.32 -8.27 -7.93
N ASN A 470 31.57 -8.52 -9.01
CA ASN A 470 30.50 -7.61 -9.44
C ASN A 470 29.22 -7.76 -8.59
N ILE A 471 28.89 -8.98 -8.15
CA ILE A 471 27.70 -9.28 -7.33
C ILE A 471 27.94 -8.95 -5.86
N GLU A 472 29.13 -9.22 -5.35
CA GLU A 472 29.50 -8.80 -3.99
C GLU A 472 29.49 -7.28 -3.87
N ASN A 473 30.05 -6.56 -4.87
CA ASN A 473 29.98 -5.10 -4.95
C ASN A 473 28.52 -4.61 -5.03
N MET A 474 27.69 -5.25 -5.86
CA MET A 474 26.26 -4.97 -5.93
C MET A 474 25.60 -5.07 -4.55
N TRP A 475 25.76 -6.20 -3.85
CA TRP A 475 25.17 -6.39 -2.53
C TRP A 475 25.72 -5.41 -1.49
N GLN A 476 27.03 -5.13 -1.49
CA GLN A 476 27.62 -4.12 -0.60
C GLN A 476 27.05 -2.72 -0.87
N THR A 477 26.87 -2.37 -2.14
CA THR A 477 26.35 -1.07 -2.55
C THR A 477 24.91 -0.90 -2.07
N ILE A 478 24.03 -1.86 -2.37
CA ILE A 478 22.61 -1.75 -2.02
C ILE A 478 22.33 -1.92 -0.52
N THR A 479 23.11 -2.75 0.19
CA THR A 479 23.00 -2.88 1.66
C THR A 479 23.48 -1.62 2.39
N SER A 480 24.36 -0.81 1.76
CA SER A 480 24.75 0.52 2.28
C SER A 480 23.71 1.62 2.02
N GLY A 481 22.56 1.29 1.42
CA GLY A 481 21.50 2.25 1.07
C GLY A 481 21.75 3.01 -0.23
N LYS A 482 22.77 2.63 -1.02
CA LYS A 482 23.10 3.26 -2.31
C LYS A 482 22.48 2.47 -3.47
N ILE A 483 22.22 3.16 -4.58
CA ILE A 483 21.76 2.52 -5.82
C ILE A 483 22.96 1.88 -6.50
N TRP A 484 22.77 0.65 -6.98
CA TRP A 484 23.75 -0.03 -7.82
C TRP A 484 23.27 -0.10 -9.27
N GLU A 485 24.18 0.15 -10.20
CA GLU A 485 23.95 0.04 -11.64
C GLU A 485 25.07 -0.79 -12.25
N GLY A 486 24.71 -1.77 -13.08
CA GLY A 486 25.70 -2.63 -13.73
C GLY A 486 25.09 -3.79 -14.48
N GLN A 487 25.95 -4.66 -15.01
CA GLN A 487 25.55 -5.85 -15.72
C GLN A 487 25.47 -7.05 -14.78
N ILE A 488 24.39 -7.83 -14.88
CA ILE A 488 24.23 -9.12 -14.20
C ILE A 488 23.85 -10.20 -15.20
N SER A 489 24.22 -11.44 -14.93
CA SER A 489 23.86 -12.57 -15.79
C SER A 489 23.17 -13.65 -14.96
N ASN A 490 22.11 -14.27 -15.48
CA ASN A 490 21.40 -15.36 -14.82
C ASN A 490 21.26 -16.55 -15.77
N ILE A 491 21.37 -17.76 -15.23
CA ILE A 491 20.92 -18.98 -15.91
C ILE A 491 19.51 -19.28 -15.46
N PHE A 492 18.60 -19.40 -16.42
CA PHE A 492 17.20 -19.74 -16.16
C PHE A 492 16.90 -21.21 -16.48
N LYS A 493 15.63 -21.63 -16.37
CA LYS A 493 15.25 -23.05 -16.42
C LYS A 493 15.57 -23.74 -17.75
N ASP A 494 15.70 -22.98 -18.82
CA ASP A 494 16.13 -23.46 -20.14
C ASP A 494 17.65 -23.72 -20.23
N ASN A 495 18.38 -23.57 -19.11
CA ASN A 495 19.84 -23.64 -19.01
C ASN A 495 20.57 -22.64 -19.93
N LYS A 496 19.89 -21.60 -20.43
CA LYS A 496 20.52 -20.52 -21.17
C LYS A 496 20.97 -19.41 -20.23
N THR A 497 22.07 -18.75 -20.60
CA THR A 497 22.55 -17.57 -19.89
C THR A 497 21.86 -16.35 -20.47
N TYR A 498 21.21 -15.57 -19.61
CA TYR A 498 20.64 -14.29 -19.94
C TYR A 498 21.44 -13.19 -19.30
N HIS A 499 21.74 -12.15 -20.07
CA HIS A 499 22.48 -10.99 -19.64
C HIS A 499 21.54 -9.79 -19.47
N PHE A 500 21.71 -9.06 -18.37
CA PHE A 500 20.87 -7.92 -18.02
C PHE A 500 21.71 -6.70 -17.72
N LEU A 501 21.28 -5.55 -18.24
CA LEU A 501 21.60 -4.27 -17.62
C LEU A 501 20.61 -4.03 -16.48
N ALA A 502 21.11 -3.85 -15.26
CA ALA A 502 20.30 -3.77 -14.06
C ALA A 502 20.59 -2.53 -13.24
N THR A 503 19.52 -1.91 -12.75
CA THR A 503 19.54 -0.90 -11.68
C THR A 503 18.87 -1.52 -10.46
N ILE A 504 19.57 -1.57 -9.33
CA ILE A 504 19.04 -2.13 -8.09
C ILE A 504 19.00 -1.03 -7.03
N VAL A 505 17.81 -0.84 -6.47
CA VAL A 505 17.51 0.23 -5.53
C VAL A 505 17.10 -0.35 -4.19
N PRO A 506 17.74 0.04 -3.07
CA PRO A 506 17.22 -0.24 -1.73
C PRO A 506 16.01 0.63 -1.44
N ILE A 507 14.90 0.00 -1.06
CA ILE A 507 13.66 0.65 -0.65
C ILE A 507 13.71 0.80 0.87
N VAL A 508 13.56 2.03 1.37
CA VAL A 508 13.69 2.35 2.80
C VAL A 508 12.36 2.85 3.39
N ASN A 509 12.18 2.63 4.69
CA ASN A 509 11.09 3.19 5.47
C ASN A 509 11.39 4.63 5.94
N LEU A 510 10.46 5.22 6.70
CA LEU A 510 10.58 6.59 7.22
C LEU A 510 11.74 6.81 8.20
N ASN A 511 12.20 5.74 8.85
CA ASN A 511 13.32 5.79 9.79
C ASN A 511 14.67 5.58 9.07
N GLY A 512 14.67 5.43 7.73
CA GLY A 512 15.86 5.16 6.93
C GLY A 512 16.29 3.70 6.91
N GLU A 513 15.47 2.78 7.45
CA GLU A 513 15.77 1.35 7.46
C GLU A 513 15.37 0.71 6.12
N ILE A 514 16.24 -0.14 5.56
CA ILE A 514 15.96 -0.86 4.30
C ILE A 514 14.89 -1.93 4.54
N LEU A 515 13.85 -1.93 3.72
CA LEU A 515 12.76 -2.90 3.73
C LEU A 515 12.95 -4.01 2.68
N GLU A 516 13.32 -3.61 1.46
CA GLU A 516 13.51 -4.52 0.33
C GLU A 516 14.45 -3.90 -0.71
N TYR A 517 14.87 -4.71 -1.68
CA TYR A 517 15.64 -4.29 -2.84
C TYR A 517 14.82 -4.53 -4.10
N MET A 518 14.71 -3.51 -4.94
CA MET A 518 14.02 -3.60 -6.23
C MET A 518 15.04 -3.55 -7.36
N GLY A 519 15.11 -4.64 -8.13
CA GLY A 519 15.90 -4.73 -9.35
C GLY A 519 15.03 -4.44 -10.57
N ILE A 520 15.44 -3.45 -11.35
CA ILE A 520 14.91 -3.17 -12.68
C ILE A 520 15.96 -3.64 -13.68
N ARG A 521 15.57 -4.53 -14.57
CA ARG A 521 16.47 -5.21 -15.50
C ARG A 521 16.00 -5.02 -16.92
N LYS A 522 16.95 -4.92 -17.83
CA LYS A 522 16.73 -4.95 -19.27
C LYS A 522 17.56 -6.09 -19.85
N ASP A 523 16.90 -6.99 -20.55
CA ASP A 523 17.55 -8.09 -21.26
C ASP A 523 18.43 -7.52 -22.39
N ILE A 524 19.70 -7.90 -22.39
CA ILE A 524 20.73 -7.55 -23.38
C ILE A 524 21.45 -8.80 -23.90
N THR A 525 20.86 -9.99 -23.71
CA THR A 525 21.46 -11.29 -24.07
C THR A 525 21.85 -11.33 -25.54
N ASP A 526 20.89 -11.06 -26.42
CA ASP A 526 21.08 -11.03 -27.88
C ASP A 526 22.18 -10.03 -28.29
N VAL A 527 22.32 -8.91 -27.56
CA VAL A 527 23.33 -7.88 -27.84
C VAL A 527 24.74 -8.39 -27.56
N ILE A 528 24.92 -9.11 -26.46
CA ILE A 528 26.21 -9.65 -26.05
C ILE A 528 26.63 -10.82 -26.92
N GLU A 529 25.69 -11.71 -27.26
CA GLU A 529 25.97 -12.83 -28.17
C GLU A 529 26.39 -12.32 -29.56
N LEU A 530 25.69 -11.30 -30.08
CA LEU A 530 26.04 -10.68 -31.36
C LEU A 530 27.42 -10.00 -31.33
N HIS A 531 27.75 -9.32 -30.22
CA HIS A 531 29.06 -8.68 -30.08
C HIS A 531 30.20 -9.70 -30.11
N LYS A 532 30.01 -10.85 -29.43
CA LYS A 532 30.96 -11.97 -29.47
C LYS A 532 31.12 -12.55 -30.86
N GLU A 533 30.02 -12.76 -31.58
CA GLU A 533 30.05 -13.28 -32.95
C GLU A 533 30.78 -12.33 -33.91
N ILE A 534 30.59 -11.01 -33.75
CA ILE A 534 31.32 -9.99 -34.53
C ILE A 534 32.82 -10.02 -34.19
N GLU A 535 33.18 -10.11 -32.90
CA GLU A 535 34.59 -10.22 -32.49
C GLU A 535 35.27 -11.49 -33.02
N GLU A 536 34.56 -12.62 -33.02
CA GLU A 536 35.04 -13.89 -33.57
C GLU A 536 35.25 -13.79 -35.09
N THR A 537 34.27 -13.22 -35.80
CA THR A 537 34.35 -13.00 -37.25
C THR A 537 35.49 -12.03 -37.61
N GLN A 538 35.72 -10.99 -36.81
CA GLN A 538 36.85 -10.06 -37.00
C GLN A 538 38.20 -10.73 -36.76
N ARG A 539 38.32 -11.63 -35.76
CA ARG A 539 39.55 -12.42 -35.56
C ARG A 539 39.82 -13.33 -36.75
N GLU A 540 38.81 -13.98 -37.31
CA GLU A 540 38.99 -14.85 -38.48
C GLU A 540 39.43 -14.09 -39.75
N ILE A 541 39.05 -12.82 -39.89
CA ILE A 541 39.45 -11.96 -41.01
C ILE A 541 40.87 -11.40 -40.84
N ILE A 542 41.32 -11.16 -39.60
CA ILE A 542 42.66 -10.62 -39.29
C ILE A 542 43.74 -11.71 -39.31
N TYR A 543 43.39 -12.98 -39.09
CA TYR A 543 44.31 -14.13 -39.07
C TYR A 543 44.26 -15.01 -40.33
N LYS A 544 43.63 -14.55 -41.42
CA LYS A 544 43.83 -15.04 -42.79
C LYS A 544 44.75 -14.08 -43.53
#